data_AF-A0A2D5MNX5-F1
#
_entry.id   AF-A0A2D5MNX5-F1
#
_cell.length_a   1.000
_cell.length_b   1.000
_cell.length_c   1.000
_cell.angle_alpha   90.00
_cell.angle_beta   90.00
_cell.angle_gamma   90.00
#
_symmetry.space_group_name_H-M   'P 1'
#
loop_
_entity.id
_entity.type
_entity.pdbx_description
1 polymer ?
#
loop_
_entity_poly.entity_id
_entity_poly.type
_entity_poly.pdbx_seq_one_letter_code
_entity_poly.pdbx_strand_id
1 'polypeptide(L)'
;MTNHLQLAFGGLGPWEIILILAVVLVLFGAKKLPELAKGMGQGIKEFKKASRGVNDELERAMDDTPTYEPPPAAHLTQETAEKAEGDEPKKDA
;
A
#
# COMPACT_ATOMS: atom_id res chain seq x y z
N MET A 1 7.26 22.93 43.23
CA MET A 1 8.26 23.16 42.17
C MET A 1 7.74 22.44 40.95
N THR A 2 7.15 23.20 40.05
CA THR A 2 6.39 22.78 38.87
C THR A 2 7.31 22.14 37.84
N ASN A 3 7.00 20.91 37.43
CA ASN A 3 7.75 20.18 36.41
C ASN A 3 7.55 20.85 35.04
N HIS A 4 8.47 21.75 34.70
CA HIS A 4 8.56 22.45 33.43
C HIS A 4 9.40 21.69 32.38
N LEU A 5 9.56 20.38 32.55
CA LEU A 5 10.58 19.59 31.85
C LEU A 5 10.04 18.69 30.71
N GLN A 6 8.83 18.94 30.19
CA GLN A 6 8.28 18.21 29.03
C GLN A 6 8.49 18.92 27.67
N LEU A 7 9.21 20.04 27.63
CA LEU A 7 9.31 20.88 26.43
C LEU A 7 10.10 20.26 25.26
N ALA A 8 10.78 19.12 25.44
CA ALA A 8 11.82 18.67 24.50
C ALA A 8 11.47 17.47 23.59
N PHE A 9 10.32 16.80 23.73
CA PHE A 9 10.00 15.62 22.90
C PHE A 9 8.64 15.64 22.18
N GLY A 10 7.89 16.73 22.23
CA GLY A 10 6.61 16.80 21.51
C GLY A 10 5.65 17.89 21.94
N GLY A 11 6.17 19.07 22.28
CA GLY A 11 5.54 20.40 22.20
C GLY A 11 4.22 20.72 22.93
N LEU A 12 3.31 19.77 23.12
CA LEU A 12 1.97 20.00 23.67
C LEU A 12 1.70 18.92 24.72
N GLY A 13 1.75 19.31 25.99
CA GLY A 13 1.28 18.46 27.07
C GLY A 13 -0.22 18.18 26.94
N PRO A 14 -0.75 17.14 27.61
CA PRO A 14 -2.19 16.88 27.68
C PRO A 14 -3.00 18.10 28.15
N TRP A 15 -2.39 18.96 28.96
CA TRP A 15 -3.00 20.19 29.48
C TRP A 15 -3.16 21.27 28.40
N GLU A 16 -2.15 21.49 27.58
CA GLU A 16 -2.21 22.41 26.44
C GLU A 16 -3.23 21.93 25.41
N ILE A 17 -3.29 20.62 25.15
CA ILE A 17 -4.32 20.04 24.26
C ILE A 17 -5.72 20.33 24.81
N ILE A 18 -5.95 20.14 26.11
CA ILE A 18 -7.25 20.44 26.74
C ILE A 18 -7.59 21.92 26.66
N LEU A 19 -6.62 22.82 26.85
CA LEU A 19 -6.83 24.26 26.69
C LEU A 19 -7.22 24.64 25.27
N ILE A 20 -6.52 24.10 24.25
CA ILE A 20 -6.86 24.33 22.85
C ILE A 20 -8.27 23.78 22.55
N LEU A 21 -8.58 22.58 23.04
CA LEU A 21 -9.90 21.98 22.89
C LEU A 21 -10.97 22.87 23.53
N ALA A 22 -10.73 23.42 24.71
CA ALA A 22 -11.65 24.32 25.39
C ALA A 22 -11.91 25.60 24.56
N VAL A 23 -10.88 26.23 23.99
CA VAL A 23 -11.05 27.40 23.11
C VAL A 23 -11.88 27.04 21.88
N VAL A 24 -11.58 25.92 21.22
CA VAL A 24 -12.35 25.43 20.07
C VAL A 24 -13.81 25.15 20.46
N LEU A 25 -14.05 24.54 21.62
CA LEU A 25 -15.40 24.28 22.13
C LEU A 25 -16.17 25.56 22.46
N VAL A 26 -15.50 26.66 22.84
CA VAL A 26 -16.16 27.96 23.04
C VAL A 26 -16.51 28.61 21.71
N LEU A 27 -15.63 28.55 20.72
CA LEU A 27 -15.86 29.14 19.40
C LEU A 27 -16.92 28.39 18.59
N PHE A 28 -16.85 27.05 18.58
CA PHE A 28 -17.72 26.20 17.77
C PHE A 28 -18.90 25.62 18.57
N GLY A 29 -18.77 25.50 19.90
CA GLY A 29 -19.76 24.85 20.76
C GLY A 29 -19.54 23.35 20.93
N ALA A 30 -19.82 22.83 22.12
CA ALA A 30 -19.67 21.40 22.46
C ALA A 30 -20.53 20.44 21.62
N LYS A 31 -21.60 20.95 20.99
CA LYS A 31 -22.46 20.16 20.09
C LYS A 31 -21.91 20.06 18.66
N LYS A 32 -21.13 21.04 18.19
CA LYS A 32 -20.71 21.11 16.78
C LYS A 32 -19.53 20.20 16.46
N LEU A 33 -18.56 20.06 17.35
CA LEU A 33 -17.46 19.10 17.17
C LEU A 33 -17.92 17.66 16.91
N PRO A 34 -18.79 17.05 17.75
CA PRO A 34 -19.24 15.68 17.52
C PRO A 34 -20.20 15.57 16.33
N GLU A 35 -20.97 16.61 16.01
CA GLU A 35 -21.83 16.66 14.83
C GLU A 35 -21.01 16.62 13.53
N LEU A 36 -19.95 17.44 13.45
CA LEU A 36 -18.99 17.44 12.34
C LEU A 36 -18.23 16.11 12.24
N ALA A 37 -17.75 15.59 13.38
CA ALA A 37 -17.04 14.31 13.40
C ALA A 37 -17.93 13.15 12.93
N LYS A 38 -19.21 13.13 13.28
CA LYS A 38 -20.17 12.13 12.81
C LYS A 38 -20.36 12.20 11.29
N GLY A 39 -20.60 13.39 10.74
CA GLY A 39 -20.76 13.57 9.30
C GLY A 39 -19.50 13.19 8.50
N MET A 40 -18.34 13.67 8.96
CA MET A 40 -17.04 13.33 8.35
C MET A 40 -16.74 11.83 8.46
N GLY A 41 -17.01 11.21 9.62
CA GLY A 41 -16.80 9.79 9.86
C GLY A 41 -17.68 8.90 8.96
N GLN A 42 -18.93 9.30 8.73
CA GLN A 42 -19.81 8.62 7.77
C GLN A 42 -19.25 8.73 6.34
N GLY A 43 -18.82 9.92 5.92
CA GLY A 43 -18.20 10.12 4.60
C GLY A 43 -16.96 9.25 4.39
N ILE A 44 -16.04 9.24 5.36
CA ILE A 44 -14.82 8.40 5.30
C ILE A 44 -15.18 6.90 5.28
N LYS A 45 -16.20 6.48 6.04
CA LYS A 45 -16.65 5.09 6.08
C LYS A 45 -17.21 4.63 4.73
N GLU A 46 -18.09 5.40 4.12
CA GLU A 46 -18.66 5.07 2.81
C GLU A 46 -17.60 5.13 1.71
N PHE A 47 -16.70 6.13 1.75
CA PHE A 47 -15.56 6.21 0.84
C PHE A 47 -14.67 4.97 0.92
N LYS A 48 -14.32 4.53 2.13
CA LYS A 48 -13.51 3.32 2.34
C LYS A 48 -14.22 2.06 1.86
N LYS A 49 -15.55 1.98 2.01
CA LYS A 49 -16.36 0.86 1.52
C LYS A 49 -16.38 0.81 -0.01
N ALA A 50 -16.62 1.93 -0.67
CA ALA A 50 -16.61 2.03 -2.13
C ALA A 50 -15.22 1.71 -2.70
N SER A 51 -14.16 2.27 -2.10
CA SER A 51 -12.78 2.02 -2.52
C SER A 51 -12.38 0.55 -2.41
N ARG A 52 -12.84 -0.17 -1.38
CA ARG A 52 -12.61 -1.61 -1.24
C ARG A 52 -13.34 -2.41 -2.31
N GLY A 53 -14.62 -2.11 -2.56
CA GLY A 53 -15.39 -2.79 -3.61
C GLY A 53 -14.73 -2.67 -4.98
N VAL A 54 -14.20 -1.48 -5.32
CA VAL A 54 -13.47 -1.25 -6.58
C VAL A 54 -12.16 -2.04 -6.62
N ASN A 55 -11.40 -2.12 -5.52
CA ASN A 55 -10.17 -2.92 -5.49
C ASN A 55 -10.47 -4.42 -5.66
N ASP A 56 -11.48 -4.95 -4.96
CA ASP A 56 -11.86 -6.35 -5.06
C ASP A 56 -12.35 -6.71 -6.48
N GLU A 57 -13.03 -5.78 -7.16
CA GLU A 57 -13.51 -5.96 -8.53
C GLU A 57 -12.38 -5.84 -9.57
N LEU A 58 -11.41 -4.95 -9.32
CA LEU A 58 -10.19 -4.85 -10.12
C LEU A 58 -9.29 -6.09 -9.97
N GLU A 59 -9.13 -6.60 -8.74
CA GLU A 59 -8.36 -7.81 -8.45
C GLU A 59 -8.98 -9.03 -9.15
N ARG A 60 -10.30 -9.17 -9.09
CA ARG A 60 -11.04 -10.20 -9.86
C ARG A 60 -10.90 -10.05 -11.37
N ALA A 61 -10.92 -8.81 -11.90
CA ALA A 61 -10.73 -8.56 -13.32
C ALA A 61 -9.28 -8.81 -13.78
N MET A 62 -8.31 -8.73 -12.87
CA MET A 62 -6.91 -9.03 -13.13
C MET A 62 -6.61 -10.53 -13.07
N ASP A 63 -7.26 -11.28 -12.17
CA ASP A 63 -7.19 -12.75 -12.15
C ASP A 63 -7.82 -13.42 -13.39
N ASP A 64 -8.77 -12.74 -14.06
CA ASP A 64 -9.40 -13.20 -15.30
C ASP A 64 -8.69 -12.68 -16.58
N THR A 65 -7.42 -12.28 -16.46
CA THR A 65 -6.59 -12.13 -17.67
C THR A 65 -6.28 -13.53 -18.19
N PRO A 66 -6.68 -13.89 -19.43
CA PRO A 66 -6.22 -15.13 -20.02
C PRO A 66 -4.70 -15.05 -20.04
N THR A 67 -4.05 -15.98 -19.34
CA THR A 67 -2.61 -16.22 -19.50
C THR A 67 -2.35 -16.30 -20.99
N TYR A 68 -1.75 -15.24 -21.55
CA TYR A 68 -1.27 -15.27 -22.92
C TYR A 68 -0.10 -16.25 -22.90
N GLU A 69 -0.37 -17.52 -23.20
CA GLU A 69 0.66 -18.40 -23.72
C GLU A 69 1.08 -17.81 -25.07
N PRO A 70 2.31 -17.29 -25.19
CA PRO A 70 2.78 -16.82 -26.48
C PRO A 70 2.65 -17.97 -27.49
N PRO A 71 2.15 -17.72 -28.71
CA PRO A 71 2.09 -18.71 -29.78
C PRO A 71 3.45 -19.39 -29.89
N PRO A 72 3.50 -20.72 -30.08
CA PRO A 72 4.75 -21.47 -30.26
C PRO A 72 5.39 -21.05 -31.58
N ALA A 73 6.11 -19.94 -31.57
CA ALA A 73 6.96 -19.48 -32.64
C ALA A 73 8.41 -19.53 -32.14
N ALA A 74 9.20 -20.39 -32.80
CA ALA A 74 10.65 -20.49 -32.71
C ALA A 74 11.25 -21.46 -31.66
N HIS A 75 10.96 -22.75 -31.81
CA HIS A 75 12.04 -23.74 -31.76
C HIS A 75 12.92 -23.58 -33.02
N LEU A 76 13.74 -22.52 -33.10
CA LEU A 76 14.70 -22.33 -34.19
C LEU A 76 16.04 -21.75 -33.71
N THR A 77 16.48 -22.08 -32.48
CA THR A 77 17.87 -21.77 -32.08
C THR A 77 18.44 -22.66 -30.97
N GLN A 78 17.94 -23.88 -30.78
CA GLN A 78 18.58 -24.82 -29.84
C GLN A 78 18.73 -26.20 -30.48
N GLU A 79 19.31 -26.21 -31.67
CA GLU A 79 19.92 -27.39 -32.29
C GLU A 79 21.14 -26.92 -33.08
N THR A 80 22.17 -26.42 -32.40
CA THR A 80 23.57 -26.35 -32.86
C THR A 80 24.38 -25.82 -31.68
N ALA A 81 25.42 -26.58 -31.30
CA ALA A 81 26.45 -26.23 -30.32
C ALA A 81 26.15 -26.47 -28.83
N GLU A 82 25.80 -27.69 -28.42
CA GLU A 82 26.34 -28.23 -27.14
C GLU A 82 26.26 -29.76 -27.03
N LYS A 83 26.60 -30.53 -28.08
CA LYS A 83 26.86 -31.97 -27.91
C LYS A 83 27.61 -32.62 -29.07
N ALA A 84 28.85 -32.19 -29.32
CA ALA A 84 29.83 -32.97 -30.08
C ALA A 84 31.19 -32.28 -30.03
N GLU A 85 31.99 -32.52 -28.99
CA GLU A 85 33.44 -32.73 -29.14
C GLU A 85 33.98 -33.38 -27.86
N GLY A 86 33.55 -34.62 -27.67
CA GLY A 86 34.12 -35.57 -26.74
C GLY A 86 34.23 -36.89 -27.49
N ASP A 87 35.15 -36.96 -28.44
CA ASP A 87 35.66 -38.19 -29.01
C ASP A 87 37.01 -37.88 -29.66
N GLU A 88 38.09 -38.09 -28.90
CA GLU A 88 39.44 -38.15 -29.42
C GLU A 88 39.78 -39.64 -29.58
N PRO A 89 39.63 -40.24 -30.79
CA PRO A 89 40.17 -41.55 -31.06
C PRO A 89 41.54 -41.40 -31.72
N LYS A 90 42.54 -41.91 -31.02
CA LYS A 90 43.80 -42.54 -31.48
C LYS A 90 43.98 -42.55 -33.01
N LYS A 91 45.18 -42.16 -33.47
CA LYS A 91 46.12 -43.06 -34.17
C LYS A 91 47.35 -42.31 -34.70
N ASP A 92 48.52 -42.82 -34.30
CA ASP A 92 49.64 -43.25 -35.14
C ASP A 92 50.12 -42.32 -36.28
N ALA A 93 51.28 -41.67 -36.07
CA ALA A 93 52.37 -41.49 -37.06
C ALA A 93 53.64 -40.94 -36.38
#